data_AF-A0A559J7T9-F1
#
_entry.id   AF-A0A559J7T9-F1
#
_cell.length_a   1.000
_cell.length_b   1.000
_cell.length_c   1.000
_cell.angle_alpha   90.00
_cell.angle_beta   90.00
_cell.angle_gamma   90.00
#
_symmetry.space_group_name_H-M   'P 1'
#
loop_
_entity.id
_entity.type
_entity.pdbx_description
1 polymer ?
#
loop_
_entity_poly.entity_id
_entity_poly.type
_entity_poly.pdbx_seq_one_letter_code
_entity_poly.pdbx_strand_id
1 'polypeptide(L)'
;MIGPSSEIVEFLKQVREVFRGKIIVFTNGTFPEKLQDLLAGRLIDGAHVDMKLPYHGLGPLDDREVYEAIIGVAPSKQFLRNILESVEIVIRHNSKLSQVRTVRYPMLSEEFFEQIRIYVSRLKNKYGSNVPYFLNPFYPQPAATGIYSPMGGGQDHVSSF
;
A
#
# COMPACT_ATOMS: atom_id res chain seq x y z
N MET A 1 11.08 9.28 -8.86
CA MET A 1 12.04 8.26 -9.31
C MET A 1 11.91 7.06 -8.38
N ILE A 2 11.66 5.87 -8.90
CA ILE A 2 11.60 4.63 -8.09
C ILE A 2 12.95 3.95 -8.26
N GLY A 3 13.68 3.77 -7.15
CA GLY A 3 15.02 3.17 -7.19
C GLY A 3 14.99 1.74 -7.76
N PRO A 4 16.09 1.28 -8.39
CA PRO A 4 16.21 -0.09 -8.90
C PRO A 4 16.05 -1.13 -7.77
N SER A 5 15.59 -2.34 -8.12
CA SER A 5 15.44 -3.45 -7.18
C SER A 5 16.75 -3.80 -6.45
N SER A 6 17.89 -3.56 -7.11
CA SER A 6 19.21 -3.80 -6.55
C SER A 6 19.51 -2.97 -5.30
N GLU A 7 19.05 -1.72 -5.22
CA GLU A 7 19.35 -0.85 -4.07
C GLU A 7 18.75 -1.38 -2.76
N ILE A 8 17.47 -1.74 -2.77
CA ILE A 8 16.81 -2.28 -1.57
C ILE A 8 17.33 -3.68 -1.20
N VAL A 9 17.70 -4.49 -2.19
CA VAL A 9 18.30 -5.80 -1.98
C VAL A 9 19.66 -5.66 -1.29
N GLU A 10 20.55 -4.82 -1.81
CA GLU A 10 21.87 -4.60 -1.23
C GLU A 10 21.78 -3.96 0.16
N PHE A 11 20.88 -3.00 0.35
CA PHE A 11 20.60 -2.45 1.67
C PHE A 11 20.17 -3.54 2.67
N LEU A 12 19.21 -4.39 2.30
CA LEU A 12 18.73 -5.44 3.22
C LEU A 12 19.78 -6.53 3.47
N LYS A 13 20.68 -6.81 2.52
CA LYS A 13 21.83 -7.69 2.77
C LYS A 13 22.73 -7.11 3.87
N GLN A 14 23.10 -5.84 3.76
CA GLN A 14 23.91 -5.16 4.78
C GLN A 14 23.19 -5.13 6.14
N VAL A 15 21.89 -4.88 6.16
CA VAL A 15 21.10 -4.96 7.40
C VAL A 15 21.16 -6.37 8.00
N ARG A 16 21.07 -7.43 7.20
CA ARG A 16 21.13 -8.82 7.69
C ARG A 16 22.48 -9.23 8.25
N GLU A 17 23.56 -8.54 7.88
CA GLU A 17 24.89 -8.76 8.47
C GLU A 17 24.94 -8.35 9.94
N VAL A 18 24.22 -7.28 10.31
CA VAL A 18 24.27 -6.67 11.65
C VAL A 18 23.01 -6.87 12.50
N PHE A 19 21.85 -7.10 11.87
CA PHE A 19 20.55 -7.20 12.53
C PHE A 19 20.01 -8.64 12.48
N ARG A 20 19.79 -9.21 13.68
CA ARG A 20 19.25 -10.57 13.86
C ARG A 20 17.74 -10.60 14.12
N GLY A 21 17.09 -9.44 14.20
CA GLY A 21 15.66 -9.35 14.43
C GLY A 21 14.81 -9.62 13.19
N LYS A 22 13.50 -9.38 13.32
CA LYS A 22 12.52 -9.57 12.26
C LYS A 22 12.40 -8.33 11.39
N ILE A 23 12.49 -8.52 10.08
CA ILE A 23 12.30 -7.45 9.08
C ILE A 23 10.96 -7.69 8.40
N ILE A 24 10.04 -6.73 8.53
CA ILE A 24 8.72 -6.78 7.92
C ILE A 24 8.59 -5.56 7.00
N VAL A 25 8.23 -5.79 5.73
CA VAL A 25 8.03 -4.72 4.76
C VAL A 25 6.55 -4.38 4.65
N PHE A 26 6.24 -3.09 4.62
CA PHE A 26 4.90 -2.57 4.37
C PHE A 26 4.87 -2.05 2.94
N THR A 27 3.91 -2.51 2.13
CA THR A 27 3.89 -2.25 0.69
C THR A 27 2.46 -2.10 0.16
N ASN A 28 2.31 -1.29 -0.89
CA ASN A 28 1.07 -1.20 -1.67
C ASN A 28 0.97 -2.27 -2.77
N GLY A 29 1.99 -3.10 -2.94
CA GLY A 29 2.00 -4.22 -3.89
C GLY A 29 2.26 -3.84 -5.36
N THR A 30 2.73 -2.64 -5.69
CA THR A 30 2.88 -2.26 -7.11
C THR A 30 4.09 -2.90 -7.81
N PHE A 31 4.96 -3.58 -7.07
CA PHE A 31 6.21 -4.20 -7.56
C PHE A 31 6.35 -5.66 -7.09
N PRO A 32 5.63 -6.61 -7.72
CA PRO A 32 5.65 -8.02 -7.32
C PRO A 32 7.05 -8.65 -7.44
N GLU A 33 7.81 -8.33 -8.49
CA GLU A 33 9.17 -8.85 -8.69
C GLU A 33 10.10 -8.52 -7.50
N LYS A 34 10.07 -7.26 -7.04
CA LYS A 34 10.84 -6.83 -5.87
C LYS A 34 10.45 -7.61 -4.63
N LEU A 35 9.16 -7.75 -4.40
CA LEU A 35 8.65 -8.49 -3.24
C LEU A 35 9.07 -9.97 -3.29
N GLN A 36 8.98 -10.58 -4.47
CA GLN A 36 9.39 -11.96 -4.71
C GLN A 36 10.89 -12.15 -4.42
N ASP A 37 11.75 -11.26 -4.91
CA ASP A 37 13.19 -11.31 -4.68
C ASP A 37 13.54 -11.20 -3.19
N LEU A 38 12.89 -10.26 -2.48
CA LEU A 38 13.13 -10.04 -1.05
C LEU A 38 12.73 -11.25 -0.20
N LEU A 39 11.60 -11.90 -0.53
CA LEU A 39 11.13 -13.09 0.18
C LEU A 39 11.96 -14.33 -0.17
N ALA A 40 12.23 -14.57 -1.46
CA ALA A 40 13.02 -15.70 -1.93
C ALA A 40 14.46 -15.65 -1.40
N GLY A 41 15.05 -14.46 -1.34
CA GLY A 41 16.37 -14.22 -0.77
C GLY A 41 16.41 -14.24 0.78
N ARG A 42 15.28 -14.46 1.45
CA ARG A 42 15.13 -14.39 2.92
C ARG A 42 15.65 -13.06 3.51
N LEU A 43 15.56 -11.99 2.73
CA LEU A 43 15.97 -10.65 3.15
C LEU A 43 14.95 -10.05 4.09
N ILE A 44 13.68 -10.43 3.95
CA ILE A 44 12.58 -10.04 4.86
C ILE A 44 11.92 -11.30 5.44
N ASP A 45 11.38 -11.18 6.65
CA ASP A 45 10.67 -12.28 7.32
C ASP A 45 9.17 -12.29 7.01
N GLY A 46 8.62 -11.16 6.55
CA GLY A 46 7.21 -11.03 6.19
C GLY A 46 6.90 -9.73 5.47
N ALA A 47 5.69 -9.65 4.92
CA ALA A 47 5.21 -8.46 4.25
C ALA A 47 3.76 -8.16 4.61
N HIS A 48 3.47 -6.90 4.87
CA HIS A 48 2.12 -6.37 5.01
C HIS A 48 1.76 -5.67 3.70
N VAL A 49 0.86 -6.30 2.93
CA VAL A 49 0.40 -5.79 1.64
C VAL A 49 -0.96 -5.11 1.78
N ASP A 50 -1.07 -3.90 1.27
CA ASP A 50 -2.31 -3.13 1.29
C ASP A 50 -3.14 -3.43 0.03
N MET A 51 -4.34 -3.97 0.23
CA MET A 51 -5.36 -4.17 -0.81
C MET A 51 -6.50 -3.19 -0.54
N LYS A 52 -6.45 -2.00 -1.14
CA LYS A 52 -7.41 -0.92 -0.84
C LYS A 52 -8.78 -1.11 -1.49
N LEU A 53 -8.85 -1.85 -2.59
CA LEU A 53 -10.05 -2.09 -3.39
C LEU A 53 -10.10 -3.54 -3.88
N PRO A 54 -11.27 -4.08 -4.26
CA PRO A 54 -11.42 -5.38 -4.91
C PRO A 54 -10.92 -5.33 -6.36
N TYR A 55 -9.61 -5.14 -6.57
CA TYR A 55 -8.99 -4.94 -7.89
C TYR A 55 -9.28 -6.06 -8.92
N HIS A 56 -9.71 -7.24 -8.46
CA HIS A 56 -10.07 -8.38 -9.31
C HIS A 56 -11.47 -8.26 -9.93
N GLY A 57 -12.33 -7.40 -9.37
CA GLY A 57 -13.71 -7.19 -9.80
C GLY A 57 -13.98 -5.80 -10.37
N LEU A 58 -13.00 -4.89 -10.35
CA LEU A 58 -13.13 -3.51 -10.84
C LEU A 58 -12.38 -3.28 -12.16
N GLY A 59 -12.99 -2.54 -13.07
CA GLY A 59 -12.43 -2.09 -14.33
C GLY A 59 -11.78 -0.71 -14.20
N PRO A 60 -10.54 -0.50 -14.69
CA PRO A 60 -9.88 0.82 -14.67
C PRO A 60 -10.68 2.00 -15.26
N LEU A 61 -11.53 1.72 -16.25
CA LEU A 61 -12.34 2.73 -16.94
C LEU A 61 -13.70 2.88 -16.27
N ASP A 62 -14.37 1.76 -16.00
CA ASP A 62 -15.73 1.74 -15.45
C ASP A 62 -15.78 2.25 -14.00
N ASP A 63 -14.72 2.00 -13.22
CA ASP A 63 -14.63 2.36 -11.80
C ASP A 63 -13.65 3.52 -11.53
N ARG A 64 -13.43 4.37 -12.53
CA ARG A 64 -12.44 5.46 -12.48
C ARG A 64 -12.59 6.34 -11.25
N GLU A 65 -13.81 6.77 -10.93
CA GLU A 65 -14.09 7.66 -9.81
C GLU A 65 -13.71 7.04 -8.47
N VAL A 66 -13.97 5.74 -8.29
CA VAL A 66 -13.60 5.00 -7.08
C VAL A 66 -12.07 4.91 -6.95
N TYR A 67 -11.38 4.66 -8.07
CA TYR A 67 -9.92 4.67 -8.07
C TYR A 67 -9.35 6.03 -7.72
N GLU A 68 -9.83 7.10 -8.35
CA GLU A 68 -9.34 8.45 -8.06
C GLU A 68 -9.62 8.85 -6.60
N ALA A 69 -10.76 8.48 -6.04
CA ALA A 69 -11.10 8.77 -4.63
C ALA A 69 -10.21 8.02 -3.62
N ILE A 70 -9.74 6.82 -3.93
CA ILE A 70 -9.08 5.93 -2.96
C ILE A 70 -7.56 5.83 -3.17
N ILE A 71 -7.11 5.80 -4.42
CA ILE A 71 -5.70 5.69 -4.79
C ILE A 71 -5.15 6.96 -5.46
N GLY A 72 -6.00 7.95 -5.75
CA GLY A 72 -5.62 9.26 -6.30
C GLY A 72 -5.47 9.31 -7.82
N VAL A 73 -5.59 8.17 -8.51
CA VAL A 73 -5.39 8.07 -9.96
C VAL A 73 -6.08 6.83 -10.53
N ALA A 74 -6.58 6.91 -11.76
CA ALA A 74 -7.04 5.75 -12.51
C ALA A 74 -5.85 4.84 -12.89
N PRO A 75 -5.77 3.59 -12.39
CA PRO A 75 -4.62 2.73 -12.60
C PRO A 75 -4.66 2.07 -13.98
N SER A 76 -3.51 1.65 -14.51
CA SER A 76 -3.50 0.79 -15.70
C SER A 76 -3.88 -0.66 -15.33
N LYS A 77 -4.29 -1.46 -16.32
CA LYS A 77 -4.52 -2.90 -16.11
C LYS A 77 -3.26 -3.61 -15.58
N GLN A 78 -2.06 -3.20 -16.01
CA GLN A 78 -0.81 -3.77 -15.49
C GLN A 78 -0.59 -3.41 -14.03
N PHE A 79 -0.89 -2.17 -13.63
CA PHE A 79 -0.79 -1.74 -12.24
C PHE A 79 -1.68 -2.60 -11.33
N LEU A 80 -2.92 -2.86 -11.75
CA LEU A 80 -3.83 -3.76 -11.01
C LEU A 80 -3.31 -5.19 -10.94
N ARG A 81 -2.81 -5.74 -12.06
CA ARG A 81 -2.18 -7.07 -12.09
C ARG A 81 -1.03 -7.17 -11.10
N ASN A 82 -0.15 -6.17 -11.06
CA ASN A 82 0.99 -6.15 -10.15
C ASN A 82 0.56 -6.24 -8.67
N ILE A 83 -0.50 -5.50 -8.31
CA ILE A 83 -1.01 -5.53 -6.93
C ILE A 83 -1.60 -6.89 -6.60
N LEU A 84 -2.43 -7.45 -7.48
CA LEU A 84 -3.03 -8.77 -7.29
C LEU A 84 -1.95 -9.86 -7.19
N GLU A 85 -0.91 -9.79 -8.02
CA GLU A 85 0.24 -10.68 -7.96
C GLU A 85 1.01 -10.54 -6.65
N SER A 86 1.24 -9.32 -6.17
CA SER A 86 1.89 -9.10 -4.86
C SER A 86 1.07 -9.68 -3.71
N VAL A 87 -0.27 -9.52 -3.72
CA VAL A 87 -1.15 -10.15 -2.74
C VAL A 87 -1.02 -11.67 -2.79
N GLU A 88 -1.01 -12.25 -3.98
CA GLU A 88 -0.81 -13.69 -4.18
C GLU A 88 0.56 -14.16 -3.69
N ILE A 89 1.64 -13.41 -3.95
CA ILE A 89 3.00 -13.69 -3.45
C ILE A 89 3.01 -13.73 -1.92
N VAL A 90 2.44 -12.73 -1.25
CA VAL A 90 2.39 -12.68 0.22
C VAL A 90 1.62 -13.88 0.78
N ILE A 91 0.44 -14.16 0.22
CA ILE A 91 -0.40 -15.28 0.68
C ILE A 91 0.32 -16.62 0.44
N ARG A 92 0.90 -16.83 -0.74
CA ARG A 92 1.61 -18.06 -1.11
C ARG A 92 2.85 -18.29 -0.23
N HIS A 93 3.59 -17.24 0.09
CA HIS A 93 4.77 -17.34 0.96
C HIS A 93 4.41 -17.77 2.40
N ASN A 94 3.18 -17.47 2.86
CA ASN A 94 2.59 -18.01 4.09
C ASN A 94 3.43 -17.79 5.37
N SER A 95 4.10 -16.64 5.48
CA SER A 95 4.80 -16.27 6.71
C SER A 95 3.81 -15.82 7.79
N LYS A 96 4.04 -16.24 9.04
CA LYS A 96 3.28 -15.79 10.23
C LYS A 96 3.40 -14.28 10.50
N LEU A 97 4.39 -13.63 9.88
CA LEU A 97 4.66 -12.19 9.99
C LEU A 97 4.11 -11.40 8.79
N SER A 98 3.35 -12.05 7.92
CA SER A 98 2.74 -11.42 6.75
C SER A 98 1.27 -11.12 6.99
N GLN A 99 0.73 -10.13 6.30
CA GLN A 99 -0.66 -9.68 6.43
C GLN A 99 -1.17 -9.14 5.10
N VAL A 100 -2.46 -9.34 4.82
CA VAL A 100 -3.21 -8.53 3.85
C VAL A 100 -4.03 -7.52 4.62
N ARG A 101 -4.01 -6.25 4.21
CA ARG A 101 -4.67 -5.17 4.94
C ARG A 101 -5.52 -4.31 4.02
N THR A 102 -6.67 -3.89 4.52
CA THR A 102 -7.56 -2.94 3.86
C THR A 102 -7.97 -1.88 4.86
N VAL A 103 -8.10 -0.63 4.43
CA VAL A 103 -8.68 0.44 5.24
C VAL A 103 -10.17 0.53 4.93
N ARG A 104 -11.01 0.61 5.96
CA ARG A 104 -12.47 0.75 5.87
C ARG A 104 -12.85 2.19 5.53
N TYR A 105 -12.58 2.60 4.29
CA TYR A 105 -12.91 3.92 3.79
C TYR A 105 -14.42 4.20 3.91
N PRO A 106 -14.85 5.30 4.57
CA PRO A 106 -16.27 5.56 4.84
C PRO A 106 -17.15 5.71 3.60
N MET A 107 -16.56 6.10 2.47
CA MET A 107 -17.26 6.27 1.19
C MET A 107 -17.48 4.97 0.42
N LEU A 108 -16.89 3.85 0.85
CA LEU A 108 -17.09 2.54 0.21
C LEU A 108 -18.18 1.75 0.93
N SER A 109 -19.03 1.07 0.15
CA SER A 109 -20.03 0.15 0.70
C SER A 109 -19.35 -1.10 1.30
N GLU A 110 -20.07 -1.82 2.16
CA GLU A 110 -19.56 -3.08 2.74
C GLU A 110 -19.20 -4.12 1.68
N GLU A 111 -19.89 -4.09 0.54
CA GLU A 111 -19.68 -5.00 -0.57
C GLU A 111 -18.23 -4.97 -1.08
N PHE A 112 -17.59 -3.80 -1.11
CA PHE A 112 -16.17 -3.69 -1.49
C PHE A 112 -15.27 -4.53 -0.59
N PHE A 113 -15.51 -4.46 0.72
CA PHE A 113 -14.71 -5.18 1.72
C PHE A 113 -15.02 -6.67 1.72
N GLU A 114 -16.26 -7.06 1.45
CA GLU A 114 -16.65 -8.46 1.32
C GLU A 114 -16.04 -9.10 0.07
N GLN A 115 -16.02 -8.40 -1.08
CA GLN A 115 -15.34 -8.90 -2.29
C GLN A 115 -13.83 -9.10 -2.06
N ILE A 116 -13.17 -8.17 -1.34
CA ILE A 116 -11.77 -8.36 -0.94
C ILE A 116 -11.62 -9.60 -0.05
N ARG A 117 -12.50 -9.76 0.96
CA ARG A 117 -12.47 -10.91 1.88
C ARG A 117 -12.64 -12.23 1.15
N ILE A 118 -13.58 -12.31 0.20
CA ILE A 118 -13.82 -13.49 -0.63
C ILE A 118 -12.58 -13.82 -1.46
N TYR A 119 -12.00 -12.82 -2.13
CA TYR A 119 -10.80 -12.99 -2.93
C TYR A 119 -9.61 -13.51 -2.10
N VAL A 120 -9.32 -12.88 -0.97
CA VAL A 120 -8.24 -13.29 -0.07
C VAL A 120 -8.49 -14.70 0.47
N SER A 121 -9.72 -15.01 0.88
CA SER A 121 -10.11 -16.35 1.35
C SER A 121 -9.90 -17.42 0.29
N ARG A 122 -10.25 -17.14 -0.97
CA ARG A 122 -10.01 -18.05 -2.10
C ARG A 122 -8.53 -18.31 -2.30
N LEU A 123 -7.68 -17.27 -2.28
CA LEU A 123 -6.23 -17.44 -2.39
C LEU A 123 -5.65 -18.23 -1.20
N LYS A 124 -6.11 -17.96 0.01
CA LYS A 124 -5.68 -18.71 1.20
C LYS A 124 -6.02 -20.19 1.08
N ASN A 125 -7.23 -20.51 0.64
CA ASN A 125 -7.66 -21.90 0.39
C ASN A 125 -6.82 -22.55 -0.72
N LYS A 126 -6.56 -21.83 -1.82
CA LYS A 126 -5.72 -22.30 -2.94
C LYS A 126 -4.31 -22.71 -2.48
N TYR A 127 -3.73 -21.98 -1.53
CA TYR A 127 -2.34 -22.17 -1.09
C TYR A 127 -2.18 -22.80 0.29
N GLY A 128 -3.25 -23.16 0.98
CA GLY A 128 -3.18 -23.61 2.38
C GLY A 128 -2.56 -22.55 3.32
N SER A 129 -2.84 -21.27 3.07
CA SER A 129 -2.20 -20.15 3.74
C SER A 129 -2.97 -19.64 4.96
N ASN A 130 -2.22 -19.29 6.01
CA ASN A 130 -2.73 -18.73 7.26
C ASN A 130 -2.52 -17.22 7.38
N VAL A 131 -2.08 -16.55 6.30
CA VAL A 131 -1.90 -15.10 6.30
C VAL A 131 -3.22 -14.41 6.70
N PRO A 132 -3.25 -13.59 7.76
CA PRO A 132 -4.45 -12.89 8.18
C PRO A 132 -4.83 -11.78 7.20
N TYR A 133 -6.14 -11.53 7.12
CA TYR A 133 -6.71 -10.37 6.48
C TYR A 133 -7.25 -9.42 7.56
N PHE A 134 -6.84 -8.15 7.52
CA PHE A 134 -7.30 -7.13 8.45
C PHE A 134 -8.05 -6.02 7.72
N LEU A 135 -9.27 -5.75 8.19
CA LEU A 135 -10.03 -4.56 7.83
C LEU A 135 -9.83 -3.50 8.92
N ASN A 136 -8.98 -2.53 8.65
CA ASN A 136 -8.56 -1.50 9.58
C ASN A 136 -9.52 -0.31 9.57
N PRO A 137 -9.76 0.35 10.72
CA PRO A 137 -10.54 1.59 10.76
C PRO A 137 -9.87 2.70 9.94
N PHE A 138 -10.69 3.59 9.38
CA PHE A 138 -10.22 4.81 8.74
C PHE A 138 -9.98 5.90 9.79
N TYR A 139 -8.81 6.52 9.74
CA TYR A 139 -8.47 7.66 10.58
C TYR A 139 -8.34 8.89 9.68
N PRO A 140 -9.27 9.87 9.76
CA PRO A 140 -9.15 11.09 8.98
C PRO A 140 -7.89 11.84 9.40
N GLN A 141 -7.11 12.32 8.43
CA GLN A 141 -6.07 13.28 8.71
C GLN A 141 -6.77 14.58 9.14
N PRO A 142 -6.28 15.28 10.18
CA PRO A 142 -6.71 16.65 10.44
C PRO A 142 -6.54 17.44 9.14
N ALA A 143 -7.56 18.19 8.74
CA ALA A 143 -7.39 19.15 7.66
C ALA A 143 -6.15 19.97 8.00
N ALA A 144 -5.17 20.00 7.10
CA ALA A 144 -4.01 20.87 7.27
C ALA A 144 -4.59 22.27 7.44
N THR A 145 -4.63 22.77 8.68
CA THR A 145 -5.04 24.12 8.98
C THR A 145 -4.06 24.99 8.21
N GLY A 146 -4.53 25.58 7.12
CA GLY A 146 -3.74 26.46 6.28
C GLY A 146 -3.32 27.66 7.12
N ILE A 147 -2.16 27.58 7.77
CA ILE A 147 -1.45 28.76 8.24
C ILE A 147 -0.66 29.28 7.03
N TYR A 148 -1.38 29.73 6.01
CA TYR A 148 -0.89 30.86 5.23
C TYR A 148 -1.23 32.09 6.07
N SER A 149 -0.32 32.46 6.97
CA SER A 149 -0.25 33.86 7.37
C SER A 149 0.21 34.63 6.13
N PRO A 150 -0.54 35.61 5.61
CA PRO A 150 0.01 36.50 4.61
C PRO A 150 1.20 37.21 5.26
N MET A 151 2.40 36.82 4.85
CA MET A 151 3.63 37.52 5.17
C MET A 151 3.50 38.97 4.68
N GLY A 152 3.63 39.90 5.62
CA GLY A 152 4.21 41.22 5.41
C GLY A 152 3.51 42.13 4.40
N GLY A 153 2.46 42.82 4.84
CA GLY A 153 2.18 44.14 4.32
C GLY A 153 3.35 45.05 4.68
N GLY A 154 4.11 45.46 3.66
CA GLY A 154 5.27 46.33 3.78
C GLY A 154 4.94 47.64 4.49
N GLN A 155 5.90 48.11 5.27
CA GLN A 155 6.00 49.50 5.66
C GLN A 155 6.16 50.35 4.41
N ASP A 156 5.15 51.16 4.10
CA ASP A 156 5.35 52.35 3.26
C ASP A 156 5.42 53.57 4.18
N HIS A 157 6.64 54.11 4.26
CA HIS A 157 6.90 55.47 4.67
C HIS A 157 6.15 56.44 3.74
N VAL A 158 5.34 57.34 4.31
CA VAL A 158 5.17 58.68 3.74
C VAL A 158 5.21 59.71 4.87
N SER A 159 6.23 60.54 4.80
CA SER A 159 6.45 61.74 5.59
C SER A 159 5.62 62.91 5.03
N SER A 160 5.42 63.94 5.87
CA SER A 160 4.92 65.32 5.60
C SER A 160 3.41 65.47 5.39
N PHE A 161 2.67 66.37 6.06
CA PHE A 161 2.98 67.61 6.80
C PHE A 161 2.19 67.70 8.12
#